data_AF-A0A379W6N3-F1
#
_entry.id   AF-A0A379W6N3-F1
#
_cell.length_a   1.000
_cell.length_b   1.000
_cell.length_c   1.000
_cell.angle_alpha   90.00
_cell.angle_beta   90.00
_cell.angle_gamma   90.00
#
_symmetry.space_group_name_H-M   'P 1'
#
loop_
_entity.id
_entity.type
_entity.pdbx_description
1 polymer ?
#
loop_
_entity_poly.entity_id
_entity_poly.type
_entity_poly.pdbx_seq_one_letter_code
_entity_poly.pdbx_strand_id
1 'polypeptide(L)'
;MRLTSEALKLALAKGLQDAGVNVLDIGMSGTEEIYFATFHLGVDGGIEVTASHNPMDYNGMKLVREGARPISGDTGLRDVQRLAEAGDFPPVNEAARGSYRQISLRDAYIDHLLGYISVNNLTPLKLVVNSGNGAAGRSLTPSKRVWRRWARRWSSSKSTTPGRHLPERHSQPVAAGVSRRHPQGRY
;
A
#
# COMPACT_ATOMS: atom_id res chain seq x y z
N MET A 1 -8.23 7.75 10.92
CA MET A 1 -8.55 7.08 9.63
C MET A 1 -9.43 8.01 8.81
N ARG A 2 -9.12 8.30 7.53
CA ARG A 2 -10.03 9.07 6.65
C ARG A 2 -11.29 8.24 6.48
N LEU A 3 -12.42 8.75 6.97
CA LEU A 3 -13.69 8.02 7.03
C LEU A 3 -14.16 7.54 5.64
N THR A 4 -13.77 8.25 4.59
CA THR A 4 -14.08 7.92 3.19
C THR A 4 -13.17 6.85 2.56
N SER A 5 -11.96 6.60 3.09
CA SER A 5 -10.97 5.73 2.43
C SER A 5 -11.42 4.29 2.26
N GLU A 6 -12.15 3.72 3.23
CA GLU A 6 -12.59 2.33 3.14
C GLU A 6 -13.69 2.12 2.11
N ALA A 7 -14.69 3.01 2.08
CA ALA A 7 -15.73 3.00 1.06
C ALA A 7 -15.14 3.20 -0.35
N LEU A 8 -14.21 4.15 -0.51
CA LEU A 8 -13.51 4.39 -1.78
C LEU A 8 -12.66 3.18 -2.22
N LYS A 9 -11.95 2.54 -1.28
CA LYS A 9 -11.20 1.30 -1.54
C LYS A 9 -12.11 0.20 -2.08
N LEU A 10 -13.23 -0.05 -1.40
CA LEU A 10 -14.14 -1.14 -1.76
C LEU A 10 -14.86 -0.87 -3.10
N ALA A 11 -15.22 0.40 -3.37
CA ALA A 11 -15.77 0.80 -4.67
C ALA A 11 -14.75 0.63 -5.81
N LEU A 12 -13.51 1.07 -5.61
CA LEU A 12 -12.40 0.88 -6.55
C LEU A 12 -12.14 -0.61 -6.83
N ALA A 13 -12.03 -1.41 -5.76
CA ALA A 13 -11.83 -2.85 -5.88
C ALA A 13 -12.96 -3.53 -6.65
N LYS A 14 -14.23 -3.16 -6.38
CA LYS A 14 -15.38 -3.66 -7.14
C LYS A 14 -15.26 -3.32 -8.62
N GLY A 15 -14.95 -2.07 -8.98
CA GLY A 15 -14.78 -1.65 -10.37
C GLY A 15 -13.68 -2.43 -11.11
N LEU A 16 -12.54 -2.68 -10.44
CA LEU A 16 -11.47 -3.52 -10.97
C LEU A 16 -11.92 -4.98 -11.19
N GLN A 17 -12.61 -5.57 -10.22
CA GLN A 17 -13.15 -6.93 -10.33
C GLN A 17 -14.18 -7.05 -11.45
N ASP A 18 -15.08 -6.09 -11.58
CA ASP A 18 -16.11 -6.04 -12.60
C ASP A 18 -15.51 -5.95 -14.02
N ALA A 19 -14.32 -5.34 -14.15
CA ALA A 19 -13.48 -5.35 -15.35
C ALA A 19 -12.58 -6.61 -15.50
N GLY A 20 -12.75 -7.62 -14.65
CA GLY A 20 -12.02 -8.90 -14.71
C GLY A 20 -10.67 -8.94 -13.97
N VAL A 21 -10.29 -7.90 -13.22
CA VAL A 21 -8.99 -7.81 -12.54
C VAL A 21 -9.03 -8.48 -11.15
N ASN A 22 -8.07 -9.35 -10.85
CA ASN A 22 -7.93 -9.98 -9.53
C ASN A 22 -7.31 -9.00 -8.51
N VAL A 23 -8.07 -8.63 -7.47
CA VAL A 23 -7.69 -7.64 -6.45
C VAL A 23 -6.95 -8.26 -5.25
N LEU A 24 -5.80 -7.69 -4.87
CA LEU A 24 -4.97 -8.07 -3.72
C LEU A 24 -4.88 -6.92 -2.69
N ASP A 25 -5.82 -6.87 -1.75
CA ASP A 25 -5.81 -5.86 -0.67
C ASP A 25 -4.68 -6.17 0.35
N ILE A 26 -3.63 -5.34 0.39
CA ILE A 26 -2.50 -5.51 1.32
C ILE A 26 -2.78 -4.98 2.75
N GLY A 27 -4.01 -4.52 3.03
CA GLY A 27 -4.36 -3.79 4.24
C GLY A 27 -3.60 -2.46 4.42
N MET A 28 -3.73 -1.84 5.59
CA MET A 28 -3.09 -0.54 5.84
C MET A 28 -1.55 -0.62 5.73
N SER A 29 -1.03 -0.05 4.66
CA SER A 29 0.37 0.01 4.23
C SER A 29 0.86 1.47 4.16
N GLY A 30 2.13 1.70 3.84
CA GLY A 30 2.66 2.96 3.30
C GLY A 30 2.67 3.02 1.75
N THR A 31 2.97 4.19 1.18
CA THR A 31 3.12 4.36 -0.30
C THR A 31 4.22 3.45 -0.84
N GLU A 32 5.32 3.40 -0.10
CA GLU A 32 6.51 2.58 -0.37
C GLU A 32 6.21 1.07 -0.39
N GLU A 33 5.25 0.61 0.43
CA GLU A 33 4.79 -0.79 0.45
C GLU A 33 3.96 -1.15 -0.80
N ILE A 34 3.24 -0.19 -1.39
CA ILE A 34 2.51 -0.39 -2.66
C ILE A 34 3.50 -0.54 -3.82
N TYR A 35 4.53 0.30 -3.86
CA TYR A 35 5.61 0.19 -4.85
C TYR A 35 6.34 -1.15 -4.69
N PHE A 36 6.69 -1.53 -3.46
CA PHE A 36 7.23 -2.86 -3.15
C PHE A 36 6.33 -3.98 -3.64
N ALA A 37 5.02 -3.93 -3.36
CA ALA A 37 4.06 -4.95 -3.76
C ALA A 37 4.08 -5.20 -5.28
N THR A 38 4.18 -4.15 -6.11
CA THR A 38 4.15 -4.32 -7.57
C THR A 38 5.29 -5.19 -8.11
N PHE A 39 6.54 -4.92 -7.71
CA PHE A 39 7.67 -5.72 -8.18
C PHE A 39 7.82 -7.04 -7.42
N HIS A 40 7.49 -7.08 -6.13
CA HIS A 40 7.63 -8.28 -5.31
C HIS A 40 6.63 -9.38 -5.69
N LEU A 41 5.41 -9.01 -6.05
CA LEU A 41 4.38 -9.94 -6.51
C LEU A 41 4.33 -10.10 -8.04
N GLY A 42 5.07 -9.27 -8.80
CA GLY A 42 4.99 -9.27 -10.26
C GLY A 42 3.61 -8.90 -10.81
N VAL A 43 2.91 -7.96 -10.15
CA VAL A 43 1.58 -7.49 -10.60
C VAL A 43 1.70 -6.28 -11.53
N ASP A 44 0.73 -6.16 -12.44
CA ASP A 44 0.69 -5.11 -13.48
C ASP A 44 0.55 -3.68 -12.92
N GLY A 45 0.15 -3.53 -11.66
CA GLY A 45 0.07 -2.23 -10.99
C GLY A 45 -0.47 -2.27 -9.55
N GLY A 46 -0.56 -1.08 -8.96
CA GLY A 46 -1.10 -0.84 -7.62
C GLY A 46 -1.72 0.55 -7.51
N ILE A 47 -2.69 0.71 -6.60
CA ILE A 47 -3.45 1.95 -6.43
C ILE A 47 -3.59 2.28 -4.94
N GLU A 48 -2.84 3.25 -4.44
CA GLU A 48 -2.96 3.72 -3.06
C GLU A 48 -4.12 4.71 -2.92
N VAL A 49 -5.20 4.35 -2.23
CA VAL A 49 -6.26 5.30 -1.84
C VAL A 49 -5.72 6.21 -0.73
N THR A 50 -5.43 7.47 -1.06
CA THR A 50 -4.68 8.39 -0.20
C THR A 50 -4.88 9.84 -0.65
N ALA A 51 -4.77 10.77 0.31
CA ALA A 51 -4.58 12.20 0.02
C ALA A 51 -3.30 12.74 0.68
N SER A 52 -2.29 11.89 0.89
CA SER A 52 -0.97 12.25 1.40
C SER A 52 -1.03 13.20 2.62
N HIS A 53 -0.66 14.47 2.46
CA HIS A 53 -0.59 15.46 3.54
C HIS A 53 -1.83 16.38 3.66
N ASN A 54 -2.77 16.32 2.71
CA ASN A 54 -3.93 17.22 2.60
C ASN A 54 -4.86 17.14 3.83
N PRO A 55 -5.70 18.17 4.08
CA PRO A 55 -6.72 18.18 5.13
C PRO A 55 -7.63 16.94 5.10
N MET A 56 -8.28 16.60 6.23
CA MET A 56 -8.97 15.32 6.42
C MET A 56 -10.06 15.04 5.38
N ASP A 57 -10.73 16.08 4.90
CA ASP A 57 -11.88 16.01 3.99
C ASP A 57 -11.49 15.67 2.54
N TYR A 58 -10.20 15.77 2.20
CA TYR A 58 -9.67 15.35 0.91
C TYR A 58 -9.44 13.83 0.88
N ASN A 59 -9.67 13.21 -0.27
CA ASN A 59 -9.19 11.87 -0.57
C ASN A 59 -8.74 11.80 -2.05
N GLY A 60 -8.07 10.73 -2.43
CA GLY A 60 -7.51 10.59 -3.78
C GLY A 60 -6.91 9.20 -4.02
N MET A 61 -6.22 9.05 -5.14
CA MET A 61 -5.56 7.81 -5.54
C MET A 61 -4.17 8.12 -6.11
N LYS A 62 -3.15 7.36 -5.71
CA LYS A 62 -1.86 7.30 -6.43
C LYS A 62 -1.78 5.98 -7.17
N LEU A 63 -1.38 6.01 -8.43
CA LEU A 63 -1.26 4.82 -9.26
C LEU A 63 0.22 4.52 -9.54
N VAL A 64 0.58 3.24 -9.56
CA VAL A 64 1.91 2.73 -9.90
C VAL A 64 1.74 1.53 -10.84
N ARG A 65 2.67 1.40 -11.78
CA ARG A 65 2.71 0.37 -12.82
C ARG A 65 3.57 -0.82 -12.43
N GLU A 66 3.64 -1.80 -13.31
CA GLU A 66 4.47 -3.00 -13.19
C GLU A 66 5.91 -2.65 -12.82
N GLY A 67 6.51 -3.41 -11.90
CA GLY A 67 7.90 -3.19 -11.50
C GLY A 67 8.17 -1.83 -10.83
N ALA A 68 7.22 -1.30 -10.05
CA ALA A 68 7.29 -0.01 -9.34
C ALA A 68 7.48 1.23 -10.24
N ARG A 69 7.07 1.15 -11.51
CA ARG A 69 7.15 2.28 -12.45
C ARG A 69 6.13 3.37 -12.09
N PRO A 70 6.52 4.64 -11.96
CA PRO A 70 5.55 5.72 -11.72
C PRO A 70 4.63 5.92 -12.94
N ILE A 71 3.41 6.38 -12.69
CA ILE A 71 2.49 6.86 -13.75
C ILE A 71 2.45 8.38 -13.72
N SER A 72 2.68 8.99 -14.88
CA SER A 72 2.61 10.42 -15.17
C SER A 72 1.53 10.70 -16.23
N GLY A 73 1.30 11.98 -16.53
CA GLY A 73 0.30 12.41 -17.52
C GLY A 73 0.50 11.78 -18.91
N ASP A 74 1.76 11.62 -19.32
CA ASP A 74 2.23 11.08 -20.59
C ASP A 74 2.44 9.55 -20.59
N THR A 75 2.46 8.89 -19.42
CA THR A 75 2.71 7.43 -19.30
C THR A 75 1.49 6.61 -18.84
N GLY A 76 0.30 7.24 -18.81
CA GLY A 76 -0.99 6.57 -18.68
C GLY A 76 -2.07 7.36 -17.92
N LEU A 77 -1.73 8.39 -17.13
CA LEU A 77 -2.72 9.06 -16.27
C LEU A 77 -3.81 9.80 -17.08
N ARG A 78 -3.45 10.40 -18.22
CA ARG A 78 -4.43 11.02 -19.15
C ARG A 78 -5.33 9.98 -19.83
N ASP A 79 -4.88 8.75 -19.99
CA ASP A 79 -5.68 7.68 -20.58
C ASP A 79 -6.73 7.18 -19.58
N VAL A 80 -6.33 7.02 -18.31
CA VAL A 80 -7.26 6.74 -17.20
C VAL A 80 -8.29 7.86 -17.05
N GLN A 81 -7.86 9.13 -17.09
CA GLN A 81 -8.77 10.28 -17.09
C GLN A 81 -9.79 10.20 -18.23
N ARG A 82 -9.32 10.03 -19.47
CA ARG A 82 -10.16 9.99 -20.68
C ARG A 82 -11.16 8.84 -20.67
N LEU A 83 -10.79 7.67 -20.15
CA LEU A 83 -11.69 6.53 -19.98
C LEU A 83 -12.76 6.82 -18.89
N ALA A 84 -12.35 7.43 -17.77
CA ALA A 84 -13.29 7.80 -16.71
C ALA A 84 -14.27 8.91 -17.13
N GLU A 85 -13.82 9.88 -17.92
CA GLU A 85 -14.65 10.97 -18.47
C GLU A 85 -15.61 10.47 -19.56
N ALA A 86 -15.21 9.48 -20.36
CA ALA A 86 -16.08 8.87 -21.37
C ALA A 86 -17.24 8.08 -20.75
N GLY A 87 -17.02 7.43 -19.60
CA GLY A 87 -18.04 6.65 -18.89
C GLY A 87 -18.51 5.38 -19.60
N ASP A 88 -17.94 5.05 -20.77
CA ASP A 88 -18.29 3.90 -21.60
C ASP A 88 -17.63 2.62 -21.08
N PHE A 89 -18.21 2.08 -20.01
CA PHE A 89 -17.79 0.82 -19.40
C PHE A 89 -18.63 -0.34 -19.95
N PRO A 90 -18.00 -1.44 -20.41
CA PRO A 90 -18.75 -2.59 -20.90
C PRO A 90 -19.57 -3.25 -19.78
N PRO A 91 -20.69 -3.92 -20.11
CA PRO A 91 -21.46 -4.69 -19.13
C PRO A 91 -20.60 -5.74 -18.40
N VAL A 92 -20.86 -5.90 -17.09
CA VAL A 92 -20.11 -6.84 -16.25
C VAL A 92 -20.32 -8.28 -16.73
N ASN A 93 -19.24 -8.97 -17.07
CA ASN A 93 -19.26 -10.39 -17.37
C ASN A 93 -18.99 -11.17 -16.08
N GLU A 94 -20.04 -11.58 -15.38
CA GLU A 94 -19.95 -12.33 -14.10
C GLU A 94 -19.10 -13.62 -14.22
N ALA A 95 -19.08 -14.29 -15.37
CA ALA A 95 -18.26 -15.49 -15.59
C ALA A 95 -16.76 -15.20 -15.77
N ALA A 96 -16.39 -13.95 -16.03
CA ALA A 96 -15.00 -13.48 -16.17
C ALA A 96 -14.57 -12.53 -15.03
N ARG A 97 -15.44 -12.30 -14.05
CA ARG A 97 -15.24 -11.34 -12.96
C ARG A 97 -14.03 -11.69 -12.09
N GLY A 98 -13.27 -10.66 -11.74
CA GLY A 98 -12.04 -10.79 -10.94
C GLY A 98 -12.30 -11.15 -9.48
N SER A 99 -11.36 -11.86 -8.87
CA SER A 99 -11.40 -12.20 -7.44
C SER A 99 -11.00 -11.02 -6.54
N TYR A 100 -11.33 -11.09 -5.25
CA TYR A 100 -10.79 -10.22 -4.20
C TYR A 100 -10.12 -11.07 -3.13
N ARG A 101 -8.91 -10.73 -2.73
CA ARG A 101 -8.20 -11.39 -1.63
C ARG A 101 -7.46 -10.37 -0.79
N GLN A 102 -7.61 -10.46 0.53
CA GLN A 102 -6.76 -9.72 1.45
C GLN A 102 -5.48 -10.51 1.74
N ILE A 103 -4.32 -9.83 1.74
CA ILE A 103 -3.00 -10.40 2.00
C ILE A 103 -2.19 -9.47 2.91
N SER A 104 -1.01 -9.90 3.35
CA SER A 104 -0.07 -9.08 4.13
C SER A 104 1.34 -9.29 3.62
N LEU A 105 1.98 -8.22 3.14
CA LEU A 105 3.36 -8.23 2.63
C LEU A 105 4.39 -7.71 3.63
N ARG A 106 3.94 -7.32 4.83
CA ARG A 106 4.74 -6.60 5.83
C ARG A 106 6.07 -7.27 6.18
N ASP A 107 6.07 -8.58 6.43
CA ASP A 107 7.31 -9.28 6.78
C ASP A 107 8.26 -9.40 5.57
N ALA A 108 7.73 -9.64 4.36
CA ALA A 108 8.53 -9.63 3.13
C ALA A 108 9.12 -8.23 2.82
N TYR A 109 8.36 -7.16 3.09
CA TYR A 109 8.84 -5.78 2.96
C TYR A 109 9.96 -5.48 3.96
N ILE A 110 9.79 -5.88 5.23
CA ILE A 110 10.82 -5.72 6.27
C ILE A 110 12.08 -6.53 5.90
N ASP A 111 11.95 -7.79 5.48
CA ASP A 111 13.09 -8.62 5.09
C ASP A 111 13.80 -8.04 3.84
N HIS A 112 13.07 -7.47 2.89
CA HIS A 112 13.64 -6.75 1.74
C HIS A 112 14.42 -5.50 2.16
N LEU A 113 13.87 -4.65 3.05
CA LEU A 113 14.58 -3.48 3.58
C LEU A 113 15.87 -3.86 4.31
N LEU A 114 15.86 -5.00 5.03
CA LEU A 114 17.04 -5.51 5.72
C LEU A 114 18.08 -6.09 4.76
N GLY A 115 17.69 -6.50 3.55
CA GLY A 115 18.60 -6.90 2.49
C GLY A 115 19.58 -5.80 2.05
N TYR A 116 19.23 -4.52 2.27
CA TYR A 116 20.13 -3.38 1.98
C TYR A 116 21.25 -3.19 3.01
N ILE A 117 21.19 -3.84 4.17
CA ILE A 117 22.15 -3.60 5.27
C ILE A 117 22.73 -4.90 5.85
N SER A 118 24.04 -4.94 6.03
CA SER A 118 24.70 -5.98 6.83
C SER A 118 24.39 -5.76 8.30
N VAL A 119 23.33 -6.37 8.82
CA VAL A 119 22.85 -6.16 10.21
C VAL A 119 23.89 -6.43 11.31
N ASN A 120 24.93 -7.20 11.01
CA ASN A 120 26.07 -7.48 11.90
C ASN A 120 27.08 -6.34 12.00
N ASN A 121 27.14 -5.43 11.02
CA ASN A 121 28.14 -4.36 10.94
C ASN A 121 27.71 -3.11 11.75
N LEU A 122 26.63 -3.24 12.52
CA LEU A 122 25.89 -2.13 13.08
C LEU A 122 26.00 -2.14 14.61
N THR A 123 26.43 -1.01 15.17
CA THR A 123 26.61 -0.86 16.62
C THR A 123 25.25 -0.65 17.31
N PRO A 124 24.97 -1.31 18.46
CA PRO A 124 23.67 -1.18 19.11
C PRO A 124 23.40 0.23 19.65
N LEU A 125 22.50 0.96 18.99
CA LEU A 125 22.08 2.33 19.32
C LEU A 125 20.91 2.40 20.32
N LYS A 126 20.74 3.57 20.94
CA LYS A 126 19.49 3.98 21.60
C LYS A 126 18.71 4.83 20.59
N LEU A 127 17.54 4.36 20.17
CA LEU A 127 16.70 5.06 19.19
C LEU A 127 15.37 5.46 19.83
N VAL A 128 14.93 6.69 19.51
CA VAL A 128 13.57 7.18 19.74
C VAL A 128 12.97 7.43 18.37
N VAL A 129 11.78 6.86 18.11
CA VAL A 129 11.14 6.92 16.80
C VAL A 129 9.70 7.40 16.98
N ASN A 130 9.33 8.45 16.24
CA ASN A 130 7.96 8.96 16.19
C ASN A 130 7.45 8.82 14.74
N SER A 131 6.41 8.01 14.54
CA SER A 131 5.81 7.76 13.23
C SER A 131 4.66 8.71 12.88
N GLY A 132 4.40 9.74 13.68
CA GLY A 132 3.35 10.73 13.42
C GLY A 132 1.94 10.16 13.33
N ASN A 133 1.69 9.00 13.96
CA ASN A 133 0.51 8.15 13.83
C ASN A 133 0.20 7.67 12.39
N GLY A 134 1.13 7.84 11.44
CA GLY A 134 0.99 7.40 10.06
C GLY A 134 1.34 5.93 9.85
N ALA A 135 1.12 5.45 8.61
CA ALA A 135 1.32 4.05 8.22
C ALA A 135 2.72 3.50 8.54
N ALA A 136 3.76 4.32 8.43
CA ALA A 136 5.14 3.97 8.77
C ALA A 136 5.28 3.37 10.18
N GLY A 137 4.39 3.72 11.13
CA GLY A 137 4.37 3.12 12.47
C GLY A 137 4.17 1.60 12.47
N ARG A 138 3.50 1.05 11.45
CA ARG A 138 3.27 -0.39 11.29
C ARG A 138 4.53 -1.13 10.81
N SER A 139 5.35 -0.48 10.00
CA SER A 139 6.62 -1.00 9.47
C SER A 139 7.77 -0.79 10.47
N LEU A 140 7.72 0.29 11.25
CA LEU A 140 8.63 0.60 12.35
C LEU A 140 8.36 -0.21 13.63
N THR A 141 7.11 -0.64 13.86
CA THR A 141 6.81 -1.69 14.83
C THR A 141 7.22 -3.01 14.20
N PRO A 142 8.17 -3.77 14.75
CA PRO A 142 8.74 -4.89 14.02
C PRO A 142 8.11 -6.23 14.38
N SER A 143 8.31 -7.23 13.52
CA SER A 143 8.28 -8.62 13.98
C SER A 143 9.38 -8.82 15.04
N LYS A 144 9.12 -9.64 16.07
CA LYS A 144 10.04 -9.85 17.22
C LYS A 144 11.42 -10.42 16.84
N ARG A 145 11.65 -10.72 15.56
CA ARG A 145 12.82 -11.43 15.00
C ARG A 145 14.03 -10.52 14.82
N VAL A 146 13.82 -9.31 14.30
CA VAL A 146 14.90 -8.41 13.87
C VAL A 146 15.48 -7.61 15.05
N TRP A 147 14.63 -7.06 15.90
CA TRP A 147 15.04 -6.03 16.87
C TRP A 147 15.64 -6.58 18.16
N ARG A 148 15.37 -7.85 18.50
CA ARG A 148 16.08 -8.57 19.58
C ARG A 148 17.59 -8.64 19.35
N ARG A 149 18.03 -8.57 18.09
CA ARG A 149 19.46 -8.64 17.70
C ARG A 149 20.16 -7.26 17.75
N TRP A 150 19.40 -6.16 17.81
CA TRP A 150 19.91 -4.84 17.43
C TRP A 150 19.71 -3.74 18.49
N ALA A 151 18.55 -3.71 19.16
CA ALA A 151 18.22 -2.65 20.12
C ALA A 151 18.34 -3.15 21.57
N ARG A 152 19.34 -2.64 22.32
CA ARG A 152 19.51 -2.96 23.76
C ARG A 152 18.37 -2.45 24.65
N ARG A 153 17.63 -1.43 24.22
CA ARG A 153 16.41 -0.93 24.88
C ARG A 153 15.57 -0.17 23.85
N TRP A 154 14.25 -0.38 23.84
CA TRP A 154 13.31 0.31 22.96
C TRP A 154 12.27 1.07 23.78
N SER A 155 11.88 2.25 23.32
CA SER A 155 10.77 3.02 23.85
C SER A 155 10.08 3.73 22.69
N SER A 156 8.82 3.36 22.42
CA SER A 156 7.95 4.13 21.53
C SER A 156 7.03 5.02 22.37
N SER A 157 7.17 6.34 22.26
CA SER A 157 6.17 7.26 22.79
C SER A 157 4.95 7.25 21.87
N LYS A 158 3.86 6.60 22.28
CA LYS A 158 2.53 7.04 21.83
C LYS A 158 2.28 8.40 22.51
N SER A 159 1.97 9.44 21.77
CA SER A 159 1.59 10.73 22.36
C SER A 159 0.18 10.64 22.93
N THR A 160 0.03 10.11 24.14
CA THR A 160 -1.23 10.08 24.89
C THR A 160 -1.24 11.18 25.95
N THR A 161 -1.39 12.42 25.49
CA THR A 161 -1.78 13.56 26.35
C THR A 161 -3.28 13.78 26.16
N PRO A 162 -4.13 13.55 27.18
CA PRO A 162 -5.53 13.95 27.10
C PRO A 162 -5.59 15.48 27.06
N GLY A 163 -6.24 16.07 26.06
CA GLY A 163 -6.40 17.53 25.98
C GLY A 163 -5.60 18.28 24.90
N ARG A 164 -5.38 17.67 23.73
CA ARG A 164 -5.30 18.37 22.42
C ARG A 164 -5.53 17.34 21.31
N HIS A 165 -6.63 17.46 20.55
CA HIS A 165 -6.87 16.62 19.39
C HIS A 165 -5.87 16.93 18.27
N LEU A 166 -4.76 16.19 18.25
CA LEU A 166 -3.98 15.99 17.02
C LEU A 166 -4.78 15.00 16.16
N PRO A 167 -5.23 15.38 14.94
CA PRO A 167 -6.13 14.55 14.14
C PRO A 167 -5.48 13.24 13.70
N GLU A 168 -6.19 12.12 13.88
CA GLU A 168 -5.71 10.77 13.55
C GLU A 168 -5.60 10.51 12.03
N ARG A 169 -4.40 10.71 11.48
CA ARG A 169 -4.10 10.47 10.05
C ARG A 169 -3.84 8.98 9.73
N HIS A 170 -4.83 8.28 9.16
CA HIS A 170 -4.71 6.98 8.44
C HIS A 170 -5.63 7.03 7.19
N SER A 171 -5.71 6.10 6.23
CA SER A 171 -5.19 4.73 6.04
C SER A 171 -4.99 4.44 4.53
N GLN A 172 -4.72 3.17 4.15
CA GLN A 172 -4.47 2.62 2.78
C GLN A 172 -5.07 1.18 2.72
N PRO A 173 -5.10 0.38 1.62
CA PRO A 173 -4.40 0.45 0.30
C PRO A 173 -5.30 0.14 -0.92
N VAL A 174 -4.73 -0.23 -2.09
CA VAL A 174 -5.09 -1.38 -2.97
C VAL A 174 -3.84 -1.84 -3.77
N ALA A 175 -3.62 -3.15 -3.99
CA ALA A 175 -2.71 -3.65 -5.03
C ALA A 175 -3.44 -4.63 -5.97
N ALA A 176 -3.24 -4.53 -7.29
CA ALA A 176 -3.68 -5.49 -8.32
C ALA A 176 -3.53 -4.97 -9.76
N GLY A 177 -3.36 -5.84 -10.77
CA GLY A 177 -3.34 -7.31 -10.71
C GLY A 177 -2.94 -7.91 -12.07
N VAL A 178 -2.51 -9.17 -12.10
CA VAL A 178 -1.88 -9.81 -13.28
C VAL A 178 -2.90 -10.09 -14.40
N SER A 179 -2.68 -9.50 -15.58
CA SER A 179 -3.38 -9.85 -16.82
C SER A 179 -3.10 -11.29 -17.26
N ARG A 180 -4.04 -11.94 -17.98
CA ARG A 180 -3.94 -13.35 -18.41
C ARG A 180 -2.91 -13.58 -19.55
N ARG A 181 -1.67 -13.13 -19.39
CA ARG A 181 -0.56 -13.30 -20.34
C ARG A 181 0.77 -13.71 -19.70
N HIS A 182 0.76 -14.59 -18.71
CA HIS A 182 1.92 -15.47 -18.47
C HIS A 182 1.48 -16.85 -17.99
N PRO A 183 1.57 -17.90 -18.83
CA PRO A 183 1.59 -19.27 -18.33
C PRO A 183 2.97 -19.52 -17.69
N GLN A 184 2.95 -20.26 -16.58
CA GLN A 184 4.11 -20.71 -15.78
C GLN A 184 4.79 -19.65 -14.88
N GLY A 185 4.61 -19.83 -13.58
CA GLY A 185 5.30 -19.13 -12.50
C GLY A 185 4.75 -19.62 -11.17
N ARG A 186 5.51 -20.43 -10.43
CA ARG A 186 5.08 -20.95 -9.12
C ARG A 186 5.20 -19.85 -8.07
N TYR A 187 4.17 -19.69 -7.24
CA TYR A 187 4.28 -19.12 -5.90
C TYR A 187 4.45 -20.26 -4.88
#